data_AF-A0A4Q5T638-F1
#
_entry.id   AF-A0A4Q5T638-F1
#
_cell.length_a   1.000
_cell.length_b   1.000
_cell.length_c   1.000
_cell.angle_alpha   90.00
_cell.angle_beta   90.00
_cell.angle_gamma   90.00
#
_symmetry.space_group_name_H-M   'P 1'
#
loop_
_entity.id
_entity.type
_entity.pdbx_description
1 polymer ?
#
loop_
_entity_poly.entity_id
_entity_poly.type
_entity_poly.pdbx_seq_one_letter_code
_entity_poly.pdbx_strand_id
1 'polypeptide(L)'
;MSSPTAPQRKLSFWQLWNMSFGFFGIQFGFELQNSNVSRIFETLGANKDEIPILWIAAPLTGLLVQPIIGYLSDRTWHPYWGRRRPFFFIGAVLATIALFIMPNSPSLWV
;
A
#
# COMPACT_ATOMS: atom_id res chain seq x y z
N MET A 1 -1.06 36.63 15.64
CA MET A 1 -2.28 36.65 14.83
C MET A 1 -2.53 35.21 14.35
N SER A 2 -3.28 34.42 15.13
CA SER A 2 -3.61 33.03 14.81
C SER A 2 -4.66 33.01 13.71
N SER A 3 -4.34 32.40 12.57
CA SER A 3 -5.26 32.21 11.45
C SER A 3 -6.56 31.54 11.93
N PRO A 4 -7.74 31.96 11.43
CA PRO A 4 -9.01 31.33 11.82
C PRO A 4 -8.96 29.85 11.41
N THR A 5 -9.12 28.97 12.40
CA THR A 5 -9.22 27.53 12.19
C THR A 5 -10.41 27.26 11.29
N ALA A 6 -10.15 26.73 10.09
CA ALA A 6 -11.21 26.34 9.16
C ALA A 6 -12.21 25.43 9.90
N PRO A 7 -13.54 25.61 9.71
CA PRO A 7 -14.54 24.81 10.40
C PRO A 7 -14.29 23.33 10.09
N GLN A 8 -14.02 22.54 11.13
CA GLN A 8 -13.86 21.09 10.99
C GLN A 8 -15.17 20.54 10.41
N ARG A 9 -15.11 20.00 9.18
CA ARG A 9 -16.24 19.27 8.60
C ARG A 9 -16.56 18.10 9.52
N LYS A 10 -17.67 18.17 10.23
CA LYS A 10 -18.20 17.04 11.01
C LYS A 10 -18.56 15.94 10.03
N LEU A 11 -17.77 14.87 10.01
CA LEU A 11 -18.04 13.69 9.19
C LEU A 11 -19.26 12.96 9.75
N SER A 12 -20.14 12.51 8.86
CA SER A 12 -21.28 11.66 9.27
C SER A 12 -20.77 10.32 9.79
N PHE A 13 -21.54 9.68 10.67
CA PHE A 13 -21.24 8.33 11.17
C PHE A 13 -20.90 7.35 10.04
N TRP A 14 -21.66 7.37 8.95
CA TRP A 14 -21.42 6.51 7.78
C TRP A 14 -20.12 6.84 7.03
N GLN A 15 -19.68 8.09 7.04
CA GLN A 15 -18.40 8.48 6.46
C GLN A 15 -17.24 7.98 7.32
N LEU A 16 -17.37 8.10 8.65
CA LEU A 16 -16.38 7.58 9.59
C LEU A 16 -16.30 6.05 9.50
N TRP A 17 -17.45 5.37 9.47
CA TRP A 17 -17.53 3.91 9.29
C TRP A 17 -16.82 3.45 8.01
N ASN A 18 -17.14 4.05 6.86
CA ASN A 18 -16.53 3.66 5.59
C ASN A 18 -15.01 3.90 5.56
N MET A 19 -14.52 4.99 6.17
CA MET A 19 -13.09 5.24 6.28
C MET A 19 -12.40 4.23 7.21
N SER A 20 -12.99 3.96 8.37
CA SER A 20 -12.45 2.99 9.34
C SER A 20 -12.47 1.57 8.80
N PHE A 21 -13.54 1.15 8.12
CA PHE A 21 -13.66 -0.17 7.52
C PHE A 21 -12.67 -0.35 6.36
N GLY A 22 -12.51 0.67 5.51
CA GLY A 22 -11.48 0.68 4.48
C GLY A 22 -10.07 0.56 5.06
N PHE A 23 -9.77 1.30 6.12
CA PHE A 23 -8.49 1.22 6.82
C PHE A 23 -8.27 -0.15 7.48
N PHE A 24 -9.31 -0.71 8.10
CA PHE A 24 -9.28 -2.05 8.68
C PHE A 24 -8.89 -3.12 7.64
N GLY A 25 -9.47 -3.07 6.44
CA GLY A 25 -9.11 -4.00 5.36
C GLY A 25 -7.64 -3.90 4.94
N ILE A 26 -7.09 -2.69 4.84
CA ILE A 26 -5.68 -2.47 4.51
C ILE A 26 -4.77 -3.07 5.59
N GLN A 27 -5.08 -2.82 6.87
CA GLN A 27 -4.31 -3.35 7.98
C GLN A 27 -4.33 -4.87 8.02
N PHE A 28 -5.49 -5.48 7.80
CA PHE A 28 -5.62 -6.93 7.72
C PHE A 28 -4.78 -7.52 6.58
N GLY A 29 -4.82 -6.91 5.39
CA GLY A 29 -4.00 -7.33 4.25
C GLY A 29 -2.50 -7.15 4.47
N PHE A 30 -2.09 -6.08 5.17
CA PHE A 30 -0.69 -5.87 5.54
C PHE A 30 -0.21 -6.92 6.55
N GLU A 31 -1.01 -7.23 7.57
CA GLU A 31 -0.66 -8.22 8.59
C GLU A 31 -0.59 -9.64 8.02
N LEU A 32 -1.51 -10.00 7.12
CA LEU A 32 -1.46 -11.28 6.41
C LEU A 32 -0.20 -11.39 5.54
N GLN A 33 0.18 -10.31 4.86
CA GLN A 33 1.43 -10.28 4.10
C GLN A 33 2.64 -10.39 5.03
N ASN A 34 2.68 -9.59 6.11
CA ASN A 34 3.79 -9.54 7.06
C ASN A 34 4.02 -10.90 7.76
N SER A 35 2.93 -11.60 8.12
CA SER A 35 3.00 -12.93 8.76
C SER A 35 3.33 -14.08 7.81
N ASN A 36 3.00 -13.96 6.51
CA ASN A 36 3.23 -15.04 5.53
C ASN A 36 4.37 -14.77 4.56
N VAL A 37 4.99 -13.57 4.55
CA VAL A 37 6.04 -13.21 3.59
C VAL A 37 7.23 -14.17 3.66
N SER A 38 7.65 -14.55 4.88
CA SER A 38 8.77 -15.48 5.07
C SER A 38 8.44 -16.86 4.50
N ARG A 39 7.21 -17.35 4.71
CA ARG A 39 6.74 -18.62 4.14
C ARG A 39 6.65 -18.56 2.61
N ILE A 40 6.16 -17.45 2.05
CA ILE A 40 6.09 -17.24 0.60
C ILE A 40 7.51 -17.29 0.00
N PHE A 41 8.48 -16.59 0.59
CA PHE A 41 9.87 -16.62 0.11
C PHE A 41 10.51 -18.01 0.24
N GLU A 42 10.27 -18.73 1.33
CA GLU A 42 10.72 -20.13 1.48
C GLU A 42 10.11 -21.06 0.42
N THR A 43 8.79 -20.93 0.14
CA THR A 43 8.12 -21.73 -0.90
C THR A 43 8.58 -21.39 -2.32
N LEU A 44 9.15 -20.20 -2.52
CA LEU A 44 9.74 -19.74 -3.79
C LEU A 44 11.22 -20.14 -3.93
N GLY A 45 11.79 -20.93 -3.02
CA GLY A 45 13.15 -21.44 -3.13
C GLY A 45 14.23 -20.59 -2.45
N ALA A 46 13.87 -19.53 -1.72
CA ALA A 46 14.85 -18.72 -0.99
C ALA A 46 15.42 -19.51 0.20
N ASN A 47 16.75 -19.47 0.36
CA ASN A 47 17.38 -20.04 1.54
C ASN A 47 17.07 -19.18 2.78
N LYS A 48 16.98 -19.80 3.96
CA LYS A 48 16.63 -19.10 5.22
C LYS A 48 17.55 -17.92 5.55
N ASP A 49 18.80 -17.99 5.09
CA ASP A 49 19.82 -16.95 5.29
C ASP A 49 19.58 -15.72 4.40
N GLU A 50 18.79 -15.84 3.33
CA GLU A 50 18.46 -14.76 2.39
C GLU A 50 17.15 -14.04 2.77
N ILE A 51 16.32 -14.64 3.64
CA ILE A 51 15.07 -14.05 4.11
C ILE A 51 15.31 -12.64 4.70
N PRO A 52 16.29 -12.40 5.59
CA PRO A 52 16.51 -11.08 6.16
C PRO A 52 16.85 -10.01 5.12
N ILE A 53 17.59 -10.35 4.06
CA ILE A 53 17.92 -9.38 3.01
C ILE A 53 16.74 -9.11 2.08
N LEU A 54 15.88 -10.11 1.82
CA LEU A 54 14.62 -9.92 1.11
C LEU A 54 13.65 -9.00 1.88
N TRP A 55 13.65 -9.08 3.22
CA TRP A 55 12.88 -8.16 4.07
C TRP A 55 13.32 -6.70 3.97
N ILE A 56 14.57 -6.42 3.59
CA ILE A 56 15.07 -5.04 3.36
C ILE A 56 14.45 -4.43 2.09
N ALA A 57 13.98 -5.24 1.15
CA ALA A 57 13.34 -4.74 -0.07
C ALA A 57 12.07 -3.93 0.23
N ALA A 58 11.28 -4.31 1.25
CA ALA A 58 10.06 -3.61 1.65
C ALA A 58 10.31 -2.16 2.15
N PRO A 59 11.20 -1.91 3.13
CA PRO A 59 11.51 -0.54 3.56
C PRO A 59 12.25 0.25 2.48
N LEU A 60 13.10 -0.38 1.66
CA LEU A 60 13.81 0.30 0.58
C LEU A 60 12.86 0.80 -0.51
N THR A 61 11.92 -0.04 -0.94
CA THR A 61 10.87 0.37 -1.89
C THR A 61 9.97 1.44 -1.27
N GLY A 62 9.62 1.32 0.01
CA GLY A 62 8.89 2.36 0.74
C GLY A 62 9.59 3.72 0.73
N LEU A 63 10.90 3.75 0.98
CA LEU A 63 11.71 4.97 1.00
C LEU A 63 11.70 5.72 -0.34
N LEU A 64 11.69 4.99 -1.46
CA LEU A 64 11.69 5.58 -2.79
C LEU A 64 10.28 5.91 -3.29
N VAL A 65 9.34 4.98 -3.13
CA VAL A 65 7.99 5.11 -3.68
C VAL A 65 7.18 6.15 -2.91
N GLN A 66 7.29 6.23 -1.58
CA GLN A 66 6.54 7.19 -0.76
C GLN A 66 6.76 8.65 -1.17
N PRO A 67 7.99 9.19 -1.29
CA PRO A 67 8.21 10.58 -1.68
C PRO A 67 7.82 10.86 -3.13
N ILE A 68 8.05 9.91 -4.05
CA ILE A 68 7.67 10.07 -5.47
C ILE A 68 6.16 10.15 -5.60
N ILE A 69 5.43 9.18 -5.02
CA ILE A 69 3.97 9.15 -5.07
C ILE A 69 3.39 10.33 -4.28
N GLY A 70 3.99 10.72 -3.15
CA GLY A 70 3.59 11.91 -2.38
C GLY A 70 3.69 13.18 -3.21
N TYR A 71 4.81 13.39 -3.92
CA TYR A 71 5.02 14.52 -4.81
C TYR A 71 4.05 14.53 -6.00
N LEU A 72 3.89 13.37 -6.67
CA LEU A 72 2.98 13.24 -7.81
C LEU A 72 1.52 13.44 -7.41
N SER A 73 1.09 12.78 -6.33
CA SER A 73 -0.26 12.91 -5.77
C SER A 73 -0.58 14.37 -5.48
N ASP A 74 0.34 15.12 -4.90
CA ASP A 74 0.10 16.51 -4.53
C ASP A 74 0.00 17.47 -5.73
N ARG A 75 0.55 17.10 -6.90
CA ARG A 75 0.54 17.92 -8.12
C ARG A 75 -0.63 17.62 -9.05
N THR A 76 -1.30 16.48 -8.90
CA THR A 76 -2.44 16.06 -9.74
C THR A 76 -3.79 16.32 -9.09
N TRP A 77 -4.66 17.08 -9.75
CA TRP A 77 -6.03 17.31 -9.30
C TRP A 77 -7.01 16.72 -10.31
N HIS A 78 -7.58 15.55 -10.01
CA HIS A 78 -8.59 14.94 -10.89
C HIS A 78 -9.97 15.56 -10.62
N PRO A 79 -10.71 16.03 -11.65
CA PRO A 79 -11.98 16.75 -11.48
C PRO A 79 -13.06 15.98 -10.69
N TYR A 80 -13.11 14.65 -10.85
CA TYR A 80 -14.15 13.80 -10.23
C TYR A 80 -13.69 13.05 -8.97
N TRP A 81 -12.39 12.78 -8.82
CA TRP A 81 -11.86 11.88 -7.79
C TRP A 81 -10.94 12.57 -6.77
N GLY A 82 -10.63 13.86 -7.00
CA GLY A 82 -9.77 14.65 -6.12
C GLY A 82 -8.29 14.27 -6.24
N ARG A 83 -7.51 14.63 -5.21
CA ARG A 83 -6.03 14.60 -5.23
C ARG A 83 -5.41 13.22 -4.90
N ARG A 84 -6.02 12.47 -3.97
CA ARG A 84 -5.39 11.27 -3.35
C ARG A 84 -6.05 9.92 -3.68
N ARG A 85 -7.35 9.92 -4.05
CA ARG A 85 -8.12 8.69 -4.33
C ARG A 85 -7.69 7.95 -5.61
N PRO A 86 -7.31 8.63 -6.72
CA PRO A 86 -6.84 7.95 -7.93
C PRO A 86 -5.57 7.12 -7.69
N PHE A 87 -4.58 7.68 -6.99
CA PHE A 87 -3.32 6.98 -6.70
C PHE A 87 -3.54 5.78 -5.80
N PHE A 88 -4.43 5.90 -4.81
CA PHE A 88 -4.80 4.79 -3.94
C PHE A 88 -5.46 3.64 -4.72
N PHE A 89 -6.39 3.96 -5.62
CA PHE A 89 -7.07 2.97 -6.44
C PHE A 89 -6.13 2.29 -7.45
N ILE A 90 -5.31 3.07 -8.15
CA ILE A 90 -4.32 2.53 -9.10
C ILE A 90 -3.33 1.62 -8.36
N GLY A 91 -2.83 2.05 -7.20
CA GLY A 91 -1.96 1.23 -6.35
C GLY A 91 -2.62 -0.07 -5.91
N ALA A 92 -3.90 -0.03 -5.51
CA ALA A 92 -4.66 -1.23 -5.15
C ALA A 92 -4.81 -2.20 -6.33
N VAL A 93 -5.17 -1.70 -7.51
CA VAL A 93 -5.31 -2.52 -8.73
C VAL A 93 -3.96 -3.14 -9.12
N LEU A 94 -2.89 -2.35 -9.14
CA LEU A 94 -1.55 -2.86 -9.45
C LEU A 94 -1.09 -3.90 -8.42
N ALA A 95 -1.34 -3.68 -7.13
CA ALA A 95 -1.02 -4.64 -6.07
C ALA A 95 -1.81 -5.95 -6.23
N THR A 96 -3.11 -5.86 -6.55
CA THR A 96 -3.92 -7.05 -6.86
C THR A 96 -3.34 -7.82 -8.05
N ILE A 97 -3.02 -7.14 -9.15
CA ILE A 97 -2.42 -7.77 -10.32
C ILE A 97 -1.06 -8.41 -9.97
N ALA A 98 -0.21 -7.71 -9.21
CA ALA A 98 1.08 -8.23 -8.78
C ALA A 98 0.94 -9.50 -7.92
N LEU A 99 -0.04 -9.55 -7.02
CA LEU A 99 -0.34 -10.73 -6.20
C LEU A 99 -0.86 -11.92 -7.04
N PHE A 100 -1.54 -11.68 -8.16
CA PHE A 100 -1.92 -12.72 -9.11
C PHE A 100 -0.75 -13.21 -10.00
N ILE A 101 0.23 -12.35 -10.27
CA ILE A 101 1.40 -12.66 -11.12
C ILE A 101 2.52 -13.31 -10.30
N MET A 102 2.69 -12.96 -9.02
CA MET A 102 3.73 -13.49 -8.12
C MET A 102 3.80 -15.05 -8.09
N PRO A 103 2.69 -15.80 -8.09
CA PRO A 103 2.72 -17.27 -8.14
C PRO A 103 3.11 -17.84 -9.52
N ASN A 104 3.02 -17.04 -10.59
CA ASN A 104 3.28 -17.45 -11.97
C ASN A 104 4.66 -17.02 -12.49
N SER A 105 5.52 -16.41 -11.65
CA SER A 105 6.87 -15.99 -12.06
C SER A 105 7.82 -17.19 -12.05
N PRO A 106 8.19 -17.76 -13.21
CA PRO A 106 9.03 -18.96 -13.29
C PRO A 106 10.51 -18.64 -13.04
N SER A 107 10.87 -17.37 -12.83
CA SER A 107 12.25 -16.91 -12.64
C SER A 107 12.82 -17.14 -11.23
N LEU A 108 12.00 -17.54 -10.26
CA LEU A 108 12.44 -18.06 -8.95
C LEU A 108 12.39 -19.59 -8.89
N TRP A 109 11.96 -20.26 -9.97
CA TRP A 109 11.80 -21.71 -10.05
C TRP A 109 12.99 -22.43 -10.70
N VAL A 110 14.05 -21.71 -11.10
CA VAL A 110 15.26 -22.28 -11.74
C VAL A 110 16.49 -21.95 -10.92
#